data_AF-A0A382QHL1-F1
#
_entry.id   AF-A0A382QHL1-F1
#
_cell.length_a   1.000
_cell.length_b   1.000
_cell.length_c   1.000
_cell.angle_alpha   90.00
_cell.angle_beta   90.00
_cell.angle_gamma   90.00
#
_symmetry.space_group_name_H-M   'P 1'
#
loop_
_entity.id
_entity.type
_entity.pdbx_description
1 polymer ?
#
loop_
_entity_poly.entity_id
_entity_poly.type
_entity_poly.pdbx_seq_one_letter_code
_entity_poly.pdbx_strand_id
1 'polypeptide(L)'
;MKIRFIIILTGCILMAAPVDLNKAQRVAGNIYAERSNTGVMDGFNLRSVDIIDENAVNLLYAFQLDSEGFILVPGDDRVQPLLAYSFESNFILENVPTNVAWMINAYKGMVQYALESDESSTEKVNAEWEKYNTGNGLNIRNRDI
;
A
#
# COMPACT_ATOMS: atom_id res chain seq x y z
N MET A 1 -32.02 -31.72 -31.47
CA MET A 1 -30.64 -31.27 -31.17
C MET A 1 -30.67 -30.47 -29.87
N LYS A 2 -30.05 -30.95 -28.79
CA LYS A 2 -30.01 -30.25 -27.50
C LYS A 2 -28.71 -29.45 -27.42
N ILE A 3 -28.78 -28.14 -27.63
CA ILE A 3 -27.65 -27.24 -27.40
C ILE A 3 -27.49 -27.07 -25.89
N ARG A 4 -26.34 -27.52 -25.36
CA ARG A 4 -25.96 -27.28 -23.97
C ARG A 4 -25.18 -25.97 -23.93
N PHE A 5 -25.78 -24.93 -23.36
CA PHE A 5 -25.04 -23.73 -22.95
C PHE A 5 -24.21 -24.07 -21.71
N ILE A 6 -22.90 -24.06 -21.86
CA ILE A 6 -21.96 -24.09 -20.74
C ILE A 6 -21.67 -22.63 -20.38
N ILE A 7 -22.20 -22.18 -19.24
CA ILE A 7 -21.85 -20.89 -18.64
C ILE A 7 -20.63 -21.15 -17.77
N ILE A 8 -19.45 -20.77 -18.25
CA ILE A 8 -18.24 -20.70 -17.42
C ILE A 8 -18.35 -19.39 -16.62
N LEU A 9 -18.82 -19.51 -15.37
CA LEU A 9 -18.75 -18.45 -14.38
C LEU A 9 -17.33 -18.47 -13.81
N THR A 10 -16.38 -17.81 -14.47
CA THR A 10 -15.06 -17.55 -13.89
C THR A 10 -15.26 -16.55 -12.75
N GLY A 11 -15.54 -17.06 -11.55
CA GLY A 11 -15.49 -16.25 -10.34
C GLY A 11 -14.05 -15.83 -10.10
N CYS A 12 -13.78 -14.53 -10.15
CA CYS A 12 -12.54 -13.97 -9.60
C CYS A 12 -12.53 -14.26 -8.10
N ILE A 13 -11.88 -15.36 -7.70
CA ILE A 13 -11.40 -15.52 -6.34
C ILE A 13 -10.29 -14.50 -6.16
N LEU A 14 -10.67 -13.32 -5.68
CA LEU A 14 -9.74 -12.35 -5.09
C LEU A 14 -9.24 -12.97 -3.79
N MET A 15 -8.25 -13.86 -3.89
CA MET A 15 -7.56 -14.36 -2.72
C MET A 15 -6.75 -13.21 -2.16
N ALA A 16 -7.08 -12.80 -0.93
CA ALA A 16 -6.23 -11.92 -0.14
C ALA A 16 -4.82 -12.52 -0.11
N ALA A 17 -3.84 -11.76 -0.59
CA ALA A 17 -2.48 -12.23 -0.73
C ALA A 17 -1.57 -11.37 0.15
N PRO A 18 -0.64 -11.97 0.91
CA PRO A 18 0.38 -11.21 1.60
C PRO A 18 1.09 -10.30 0.60
N VAL A 19 1.26 -9.03 0.96
CA VAL A 19 1.92 -8.04 0.12
C VAL A 19 3.43 -8.25 0.28
N ASP A 20 4.08 -8.75 -0.77
CA ASP A 20 5.53 -8.84 -0.80
C ASP A 20 6.19 -7.47 -1.02
N LEU A 21 7.49 -7.40 -0.75
CA LEU A 21 8.27 -6.16 -0.85
C LEU A 21 8.23 -5.53 -2.26
N ASN A 22 8.21 -6.33 -3.34
CA ASN A 22 8.16 -5.80 -4.70
C ASN A 22 6.79 -5.17 -5.00
N LYS A 23 5.70 -5.82 -4.58
CA LYS A 23 4.34 -5.26 -4.68
C LYS A 23 4.24 -3.97 -3.86
N ALA A 24 4.70 -3.99 -2.60
CA ALA A 24 4.70 -2.81 -1.73
C ALA A 24 5.51 -1.65 -2.32
N GLN A 25 6.71 -1.91 -2.84
CA GLN A 25 7.57 -0.88 -3.45
C GLN A 25 6.94 -0.27 -4.70
N ARG A 26 6.30 -1.09 -5.54
CA ARG A 26 5.58 -0.60 -6.72
C ARG A 26 4.42 0.31 -6.33
N VAL A 27 3.62 -0.12 -5.34
CA VAL A 27 2.52 0.69 -4.78
C VAL A 27 3.04 1.99 -4.21
N ALA A 28 4.13 1.97 -3.44
CA ALA A 28 4.76 3.17 -2.89
C ALA A 28 5.21 4.15 -3.99
N GLY A 29 5.82 3.65 -5.06
CA GLY A 29 6.25 4.51 -6.18
C GLY A 29 5.08 5.15 -6.94
N ASN A 30 3.96 4.44 -7.11
CA ASN A 30 2.76 5.04 -7.73
C ASN A 30 2.04 6.01 -6.79
N ILE A 31 2.06 5.76 -5.49
CA ILE A 31 1.64 6.74 -4.47
C ILE A 31 2.52 7.99 -4.57
N TYR A 32 3.84 7.83 -4.68
CA TYR A 32 4.77 8.94 -4.85
C TYR A 32 4.42 9.76 -6.09
N ALA A 33 4.24 9.12 -7.26
CA ALA A 33 3.91 9.80 -8.50
C ALA A 33 2.62 10.65 -8.40
N GLU A 34 1.60 10.11 -7.71
CA GLU A 34 0.34 10.84 -7.49
C GLU A 34 0.49 11.97 -6.45
N ARG A 35 1.15 11.71 -5.32
CA ARG A 35 1.12 12.61 -4.15
C ARG A 35 2.20 13.68 -4.18
N SER A 36 3.34 13.41 -4.82
CA SER A 36 4.44 14.38 -4.99
C SER A 36 4.10 15.50 -5.97
N ASN A 37 2.99 15.38 -6.71
CA ASN A 37 2.57 16.29 -7.79
C ASN A 37 3.57 16.35 -8.96
N THR A 38 4.49 15.38 -9.07
CA THR A 38 5.36 15.24 -10.24
C THR A 38 4.65 14.53 -11.39
N GLY A 39 3.64 13.70 -11.10
CA GLY A 39 2.91 12.92 -12.09
C GLY A 39 3.71 11.78 -12.72
N VAL A 40 4.94 11.55 -12.26
CA VAL A 40 5.85 10.53 -12.76
C VAL A 40 6.55 9.86 -11.58
N MET A 41 7.02 8.62 -11.77
CA MET A 41 7.89 7.97 -10.79
C MET A 41 9.31 8.54 -10.79
N ASP A 42 9.63 9.45 -11.73
CA ASP A 42 10.93 10.09 -11.81
C ASP A 42 11.18 10.91 -10.52
N GLY A 43 12.22 10.53 -9.77
CA GLY A 43 12.49 11.06 -8.44
C GLY A 43 12.05 10.16 -7.26
N PHE A 44 11.36 9.05 -7.50
CA PHE A 44 11.14 8.03 -6.47
C PHE A 44 12.43 7.22 -6.24
N ASN A 45 13.35 7.79 -5.46
CA ASN A 45 14.57 7.15 -5.00
C ASN A 45 14.42 6.80 -3.52
N LEU A 46 14.92 5.64 -3.12
CA LEU A 46 14.82 5.15 -1.75
C LEU A 46 16.18 5.16 -1.07
N ARG A 47 16.25 5.79 0.10
CA ARG A 47 17.40 5.69 1.00
C ARG A 47 17.46 4.30 1.64
N SER A 48 16.33 3.83 2.13
CA SER A 48 16.18 2.55 2.81
C SER A 48 14.72 2.09 2.83
N VAL A 49 14.51 0.84 3.22
CA VAL A 49 13.18 0.31 3.52
C VAL A 49 13.22 -0.32 4.90
N ASP A 50 12.40 0.17 5.81
CA ASP A 50 12.23 -0.43 7.13
C ASP A 50 11.03 -1.39 7.07
N ILE A 51 11.27 -2.65 7.42
CA ILE A 51 10.22 -3.67 7.49
C ILE A 51 9.86 -3.83 8.96
N ILE A 52 8.59 -3.58 9.28
CA ILE A 52 8.04 -3.75 10.62
C ILE A 52 7.29 -5.07 10.61
N ASP A 53 7.90 -6.11 11.16
CA ASP A 53 7.34 -7.46 11.24
C ASP A 53 6.98 -7.88 12.66
N GLU A 54 6.12 -8.89 12.76
CA GLU A 54 5.81 -9.56 14.02
C GLU A 54 5.57 -11.05 13.72
N ASN A 55 6.23 -11.94 14.48
CA ASN A 55 6.18 -13.40 14.25
C ASN A 55 6.50 -13.82 12.81
N ALA A 56 7.50 -13.17 12.18
CA ALA A 56 7.90 -13.40 10.78
C ALA A 56 6.84 -13.03 9.73
N VAL A 57 5.83 -12.25 10.11
CA VAL A 57 4.86 -11.65 9.18
C VAL A 57 5.18 -10.17 9.04
N ASN A 58 5.48 -9.73 7.82
CA ASN A 58 5.69 -8.32 7.51
C ASN A 58 4.37 -7.57 7.65
N LEU A 59 4.25 -6.69 8.63
CA LEU A 59 3.03 -5.93 8.87
C LEU A 59 3.05 -4.61 8.10
N LEU A 60 4.17 -3.91 8.07
CA LEU A 60 4.30 -2.61 7.42
C LEU A 60 5.63 -2.49 6.68
N TYR A 61 5.61 -1.77 5.58
CA TYR A 61 6.79 -1.34 4.82
C TYR A 61 6.88 0.18 4.88
N ALA A 62 7.94 0.70 5.50
CA ALA A 62 8.26 2.13 5.48
C ALA A 62 9.34 2.40 4.43
N PHE A 63 8.93 2.97 3.31
CA PHE A 63 9.83 3.37 2.23
C PHE A 63 10.39 4.75 2.52
N GLN A 64 11.65 4.81 2.94
CA GLN A 64 12.36 6.06 3.23
C GLN A 64 12.85 6.65 1.92
N LEU A 65 12.43 7.86 1.61
CA LEU A 65 12.88 8.54 0.39
C LEU A 65 14.36 8.93 0.53
N ASP A 66 15.06 9.01 -0.60
CA ASP A 66 16.43 9.52 -0.67
C ASP A 66 16.46 11.03 -0.37
N SER A 67 15.42 11.75 -0.82
CA SER A 67 15.04 13.06 -0.30
C SER A 67 14.43 12.94 1.11
N GLU A 68 14.05 14.07 1.72
CA GLU A 68 13.21 14.01 2.92
C GLU A 68 11.87 13.34 2.61
N GLY A 69 11.38 12.51 3.55
CA GLY A 69 10.05 11.91 3.45
C GLY A 69 10.03 10.40 3.57
N PHE A 70 8.80 9.87 3.57
CA PHE A 70 8.51 8.45 3.63
C PHE A 70 7.14 8.13 3.04
N ILE A 71 6.93 6.86 2.71
CA ILE A 71 5.62 6.29 2.37
C ILE A 71 5.44 4.99 3.14
N LEU A 72 4.32 4.84 3.85
CA LEU A 72 3.99 3.66 4.64
C LEU A 72 2.89 2.83 3.95
N VAL A 73 3.23 1.58 3.64
CA VAL A 73 2.36 0.60 2.94
C VAL A 73 2.14 -0.62 3.84
N PRO A 74 0.92 -1.17 3.95
CA PRO A 74 0.68 -2.36 4.77
C PRO A 74 1.15 -3.65 4.08
N GLY A 75 1.39 -4.68 4.88
CA GLY A 75 1.77 -6.02 4.45
C GLY A 75 0.63 -6.93 4.00
N ASP A 76 -0.61 -6.43 4.02
CA ASP A 76 -1.82 -7.17 3.63
C ASP A 76 -2.72 -6.28 2.76
N ASP A 77 -3.21 -6.82 1.64
CA ASP A 77 -4.02 -6.05 0.69
C ASP A 77 -5.50 -5.91 1.08
N ARG A 78 -5.87 -6.41 2.26
CA ARG A 78 -7.14 -6.09 2.90
C ARG A 78 -7.14 -4.76 3.64
N VAL A 79 -5.97 -4.18 3.86
CA VAL A 79 -5.79 -2.84 4.44
C VAL A 79 -5.56 -1.82 3.32
N GLN A 80 -5.93 -0.55 3.53
CA GLN A 80 -5.71 0.52 2.56
C GLN A 80 -4.22 0.63 2.17
N PRO A 81 -3.87 0.74 0.87
CA PRO A 81 -2.49 0.70 0.39
C PRO A 81 -1.61 1.87 0.84
N LEU A 82 -2.22 2.99 1.24
CA LEU A 82 -1.54 4.17 1.77
C LEU A 82 -1.98 4.42 3.21
N LEU A 83 -1.11 4.10 4.17
CA LEU A 83 -1.37 4.34 5.59
C LEU A 83 -0.97 5.75 6.02
N ALA A 84 0.24 6.16 5.62
CA ALA A 84 0.81 7.47 5.92
C ALA A 84 1.89 7.83 4.90
N TYR A 85 2.13 9.13 4.70
CA TYR A 85 3.26 9.62 3.93
C TYR A 85 3.68 11.02 4.40
N SER A 86 4.90 11.40 4.08
CA SER A 86 5.41 12.77 4.16
C SER A 86 6.46 12.97 3.08
N PHE A 87 6.59 14.18 2.54
CA PHE A 87 7.70 14.58 1.67
C PHE A 87 8.59 15.66 2.30
N GLU A 88 8.35 15.95 3.58
CA GLU A 88 8.98 17.06 4.31
C GLU A 88 9.67 16.58 5.59
N SER A 89 9.47 15.32 5.98
CA SER A 89 10.04 14.78 7.20
C SER A 89 10.20 13.27 7.10
N ASN A 90 11.35 12.77 7.54
CA ASN A 90 11.66 11.36 7.58
C ASN A 90 10.86 10.64 8.65
N PHE A 91 10.56 9.37 8.42
CA PHE A 91 9.96 8.52 9.43
C PHE A 91 11.05 7.91 10.30
N ILE A 92 11.00 8.17 11.60
CA ILE A 92 12.02 7.71 12.55
C ILE A 92 11.38 6.69 13.48
N LEU A 93 11.92 5.47 13.47
CA LEU A 93 11.48 4.37 14.34
C LEU A 93 12.23 4.32 15.68
N GLU A 94 13.30 5.09 15.83
CA GLU A 94 14.06 5.21 17.09
C GLU A 94 13.52 6.35 17.95
N ASN A 95 13.38 6.12 19.26
CA ASN A 95 12.91 7.12 20.23
C ASN A 95 11.60 7.83 19.83
N VAL A 96 10.69 7.05 19.25
CA VAL A 96 9.43 7.55 18.67
C VAL A 96 8.59 8.27 19.74
N PRO A 97 8.15 9.52 19.50
CA PRO A 97 7.19 10.19 20.36
C PRO A 97 5.94 9.34 20.59
N THR A 98 5.37 9.36 21.80
CA THR A 98 4.27 8.46 22.20
C THR A 98 3.08 8.49 21.23
N ASN A 99 2.77 9.64 20.64
CA ASN A 99 1.71 9.79 19.65
C ASN A 99 2.02 9.04 18.33
N VAL A 100 3.26 9.11 17.85
CA VAL A 100 3.69 8.39 16.63
C VAL A 100 3.76 6.89 16.91
N ALA A 101 4.23 6.48 18.10
CA ALA A 101 4.22 5.08 18.52
C ALA A 101 2.79 4.50 18.56
N TRP A 102 1.83 5.27 19.09
CA TRP A 102 0.42 4.88 19.07
C TRP A 102 -0.12 4.71 17.65
N MET A 103 0.21 5.63 16.74
CA MET A 103 -0.19 5.55 15.32
C MET A 103 0.37 4.28 14.65
N ILE A 104 1.65 3.97 14.87
CA ILE A 104 2.28 2.76 14.33
C ILE A 104 1.58 1.50 14.84
N ASN A 105 1.30 1.45 16.15
CA ASN A 105 0.59 0.33 16.74
C ASN A 105 -0.85 0.19 16.21
N ALA A 106 -1.53 1.30 15.92
CA ALA A 106 -2.84 1.27 15.29
C ALA A 106 -2.76 0.64 13.88
N TYR A 107 -1.75 1.03 13.07
CA TYR A 107 -1.55 0.43 11.75
C TYR A 107 -1.17 -1.04 11.80
N LYS A 108 -0.29 -1.44 12.73
CA LYS A 108 0.00 -2.87 12.98
C LYS A 108 -1.29 -3.63 13.32
N GLY A 109 -2.11 -3.08 14.21
CA GLY A 109 -3.39 -3.66 14.61
C GLY A 109 -4.37 -3.84 13.45
N MET A 110 -4.40 -2.91 12.48
CA MET A 110 -5.22 -3.06 11.26
C MET A 110 -4.79 -4.27 10.42
N VAL A 111 -3.49 -4.46 10.25
CA VAL A 111 -2.95 -5.59 9.47
C VAL A 111 -3.13 -6.89 10.23
N GLN A 112 -2.91 -6.90 11.54
CA GLN A 112 -3.17 -8.07 12.40
C GLN A 112 -4.63 -8.49 12.37
N TYR A 113 -5.56 -7.53 12.51
CA TYR A 113 -6.98 -7.79 12.38
C TYR A 113 -7.32 -8.40 11.02
N ALA A 114 -6.75 -7.86 9.92
CA ALA A 114 -6.92 -8.46 8.60
C ALA A 114 -6.41 -9.91 8.57
N LEU A 115 -5.24 -10.20 9.11
CA LEU A 115 -4.67 -11.56 9.16
C LEU A 115 -5.51 -12.55 9.97
N GLU A 116 -6.13 -12.10 11.06
CA GLU A 116 -6.95 -12.93 11.96
C GLU A 116 -8.40 -13.08 11.50
N SER A 117 -8.89 -12.16 10.67
CA SER A 117 -10.26 -12.18 10.14
C SER A 117 -10.36 -12.88 8.79
N ASP A 118 -11.49 -13.55 8.57
CA ASP A 118 -11.88 -14.08 7.26
C ASP A 118 -12.55 -13.00 6.37
N GLU A 119 -12.44 -11.73 6.75
CA GLU A 119 -13.07 -10.63 6.02
C GLU A 119 -12.29 -10.31 4.75
N SER A 120 -13.01 -10.24 3.63
CA SER A 120 -12.45 -9.72 2.38
C SER A 120 -12.33 -8.20 2.43
N SER A 121 -11.35 -7.67 1.71
CA SER A 121 -11.26 -6.24 1.38
C SER A 121 -12.56 -5.72 0.76
N THR A 122 -12.89 -4.47 1.05
CA THR A 122 -13.99 -3.79 0.35
C THR A 122 -13.62 -3.54 -1.12
N GLU A 123 -14.61 -3.40 -1.99
CA GLU A 123 -14.39 -3.01 -3.39
C GLU A 123 -13.56 -1.74 -3.53
N LYS A 124 -13.76 -0.78 -2.62
CA LYS A 124 -12.97 0.46 -2.57
C LYS A 124 -11.49 0.18 -2.33
N VAL A 125 -11.16 -0.66 -1.34
CA VAL A 125 -9.77 -1.01 -1.02
C VAL A 125 -9.13 -1.75 -2.20
N ASN A 126 -9.86 -2.68 -2.81
CA ASN A 126 -9.39 -3.39 -4.02
C ASN A 126 -9.09 -2.44 -5.18
N ALA A 127 -9.98 -1.48 -5.43
CA ALA A 127 -9.77 -0.49 -6.48
C ALA A 127 -8.56 0.42 -6.19
N GLU A 128 -8.31 0.78 -4.94
CA GLU A 128 -7.10 1.53 -4.55
C GLU A 128 -5.83 0.71 -4.76
N TRP A 129 -5.84 -0.58 -4.39
CA TRP A 129 -4.72 -1.49 -4.66
C TRP A 129 -4.47 -1.68 -6.15
N GLU A 130 -5.52 -1.87 -6.95
CA GLU A 130 -5.39 -2.00 -8.40
C GLU A 130 -4.80 -0.72 -9.03
N LYS A 131 -5.33 0.44 -8.62
CA LYS A 131 -4.84 1.76 -9.03
C LYS A 131 -3.34 1.91 -8.75
N TYR A 132 -2.89 1.71 -7.52
CA TYR A 132 -1.47 1.89 -7.19
C TYR A 132 -0.58 0.72 -7.60
N ASN A 133 -1.11 -0.48 -7.85
CA ASN A 133 -0.31 -1.58 -8.37
C ASN A 133 -0.05 -1.44 -9.88
N THR A 134 -1.00 -0.85 -10.61
CA THR A 134 -0.90 -0.67 -12.07
C THR A 134 -0.40 0.72 -12.46
N GLY A 135 -0.61 1.74 -11.61
CA GLY A 135 -0.43 3.15 -11.96
C GLY A 135 -1.54 3.71 -12.85
N ASN A 136 -2.61 2.94 -13.11
CA ASN A 136 -3.73 3.40 -13.91
C ASN A 136 -4.68 4.26 -13.06
N GLY A 137 -5.12 5.40 -13.60
CA GLY A 137 -6.09 6.27 -12.92
C GLY A 137 -5.49 7.07 -11.75
N LEU A 138 -4.17 7.29 -11.74
CA LEU A 138 -3.55 8.25 -10.82
C LEU A 138 -4.11 9.65 -11.06
N ASN A 139 -4.51 10.32 -9.98
CA ASN A 139 -4.99 11.70 -10.01
C ASN A 139 -3.79 12.65 -10.03
N ILE A 140 -3.15 12.72 -11.20
CA ILE A 140 -2.09 13.67 -11.48
C ILE A 140 -2.77 15.02 -11.65
N ARG A 141 -2.65 15.90 -10.66
CA ARG A 141 -3.15 17.27 -10.76
C ARG A 141 -2.38 18.00 -11.86
N ASN A 142 -2.89 17.97 -13.09
CA ASN A 142 -2.57 19.00 -14.10
C ASN A 142 -3.12 20.32 -13.57
N ARG A 143 -2.34 21.05 -12.78
CA ARG A 143 -2.46 22.50 -12.79
C ARG A 143 -1.66 22.98 -13.98
N ASP A 144 -2.36 23.13 -15.11
CA ASP A 144 -1.89 23.98 -16.19
C ASP A 144 -1.44 25.31 -15.56
N ILE A 145 -0.13 25.60 -15.66
CA ILE A 145 0.47 26.90 -15.36
C ILE A 145 0.40 27.79 -16.59
#